data_AF-A0A380EI80-F1
#
_entry.id   AF-A0A380EI80-F1
#
_cell.length_a   1.000
_cell.length_b   1.000
_cell.length_c   1.000
_cell.angle_alpha   90.00
_cell.angle_beta   90.00
_cell.angle_gamma   90.00
#
_symmetry.space_group_name_H-M   'P 1'
#
loop_
_entity.id
_entity.type
_entity.pdbx_description
1 polymer ?
#
loop_
_entity_poly.entity_id
_entity_poly.type
_entity_poly.pdbx_seq_one_letter_code
_entity_poly.pdbx_strand_id
1 'polypeptide(L)'
;MSKFIEPSVEEIKLEKVYQDMGLSDQEYEKVCDILGRQPNFTETGIFSVMWSEHCSYKHSKPFLKQFPTSGDHVLMGPGEGAGVVDIGDNQAVVFKVESHNHPSAIEPYQGAATGVGGIIRDIVSIGARPINLLNSLRLEN
;
A
#
# COMPACT_ATOMS: atom_id res chain seq x y z
N MET A 1 -29.10 -7.77 17.09
CA MET A 1 -27.68 -7.74 16.66
C MET A 1 -26.86 -8.16 17.87
N SER A 2 -26.12 -9.27 17.81
CA SER A 2 -25.12 -9.57 18.84
C SER A 2 -24.10 -8.44 18.85
N LYS A 3 -23.77 -7.91 20.05
CA LYS A 3 -22.64 -7.00 20.17
C LYS A 3 -21.38 -7.78 19.82
N PHE A 4 -20.60 -7.29 18.86
CA PHE A 4 -19.23 -7.75 18.68
C PHE A 4 -18.46 -7.44 19.96
N ILE A 5 -17.83 -8.45 20.54
CA ILE A 5 -16.95 -8.32 21.70
C ILE A 5 -15.55 -8.53 21.17
N GLU A 6 -14.69 -7.53 21.33
CA GLU A 6 -13.29 -7.64 20.93
C GLU A 6 -12.58 -8.70 21.79
N PRO A 7 -11.78 -9.59 21.17
CA PRO A 7 -11.02 -10.57 21.92
C PRO A 7 -9.94 -9.89 22.78
N SER A 8 -9.72 -10.44 23.96
CA SER A 8 -8.61 -10.09 24.85
C SER A 8 -7.24 -10.44 24.25
N VAL A 9 -6.16 -9.91 24.82
CA VAL A 9 -4.80 -10.18 24.33
C VAL A 9 -4.43 -11.66 24.48
N GLU A 10 -4.93 -12.30 25.53
CA GLU A 10 -4.77 -13.73 25.80
C GLU A 10 -5.51 -14.58 24.76
N GLU A 11 -6.75 -14.22 24.42
CA GLU A 11 -7.53 -14.90 23.38
C GLU A 11 -6.87 -14.72 22.00
N ILE A 12 -6.41 -13.51 21.65
CA ILE A 12 -5.69 -13.25 20.39
C ILE A 12 -4.49 -14.17 20.25
N LYS A 13 -3.72 -14.37 21.34
CA LYS A 13 -2.54 -15.23 21.33
C LYS A 13 -2.89 -16.71 21.32
N LEU A 14 -3.84 -17.15 22.14
CA LEU A 14 -4.19 -18.56 22.31
C LEU A 14 -4.92 -19.11 21.08
N GLU A 15 -5.88 -18.35 20.56
CA GLU A 15 -6.69 -18.72 19.40
C GLU A 15 -6.03 -18.31 18.08
N LYS A 16 -4.88 -17.63 18.15
CA LYS A 16 -4.10 -17.16 17.00
C LYS A 16 -4.91 -16.28 16.04
N VAL A 17 -5.76 -15.40 16.57
CA VAL A 17 -6.60 -14.46 15.81
C VAL A 17 -5.77 -13.63 14.80
N TYR A 18 -4.50 -13.35 15.13
CA TYR A 18 -3.58 -12.63 14.23
C TYR A 18 -3.30 -13.38 12.91
N GLN A 19 -3.40 -14.72 12.87
CA GLN A 19 -3.24 -15.51 11.66
C GLN A 19 -4.40 -15.29 10.69
N ASP A 20 -5.63 -15.26 11.21
CA ASP A 20 -6.83 -14.95 10.42
C ASP A 20 -6.77 -13.53 9.85
N MET A 21 -6.09 -12.62 10.56
CA MET A 21 -5.84 -11.26 10.06
C MET A 21 -4.75 -11.20 8.98
N GLY A 22 -3.87 -12.20 8.87
CA GLY A 22 -2.80 -12.27 7.87
C GLY A 22 -1.36 -12.15 8.41
N LEU A 23 -1.15 -12.17 9.73
CA LEU A 23 0.18 -12.22 10.33
C LEU A 23 0.65 -13.66 10.56
N SER A 24 1.91 -13.95 10.24
CA SER A 24 2.55 -15.19 10.67
C SER A 24 2.90 -15.18 12.16
N ASP A 25 3.15 -16.35 12.74
CA ASP A 25 3.60 -16.48 14.15
C ASP A 25 4.86 -15.64 14.42
N GLN A 26 5.82 -15.63 13.49
CA GLN A 26 7.05 -14.83 13.59
C GLN A 26 6.79 -13.33 13.52
N GLU A 27 5.86 -12.89 12.66
CA GLU A 27 5.49 -11.48 12.58
C GLU A 27 4.79 -11.03 13.86
N TYR A 28 3.89 -11.83 14.43
CA TYR A 28 3.21 -11.52 15.69
C TYR A 28 4.18 -11.45 16.89
N GLU A 29 5.14 -12.38 16.98
CA GLU A 29 6.21 -12.32 17.99
C GLU A 29 7.01 -11.02 17.87
N LYS A 30 7.38 -10.64 16.63
CA LYS A 30 8.10 -9.40 16.38
C LYS A 30 7.29 -8.16 16.75
N VAL A 31 5.96 -8.18 16.55
CA VAL A 31 5.07 -7.12 17.02
C VAL A 31 5.11 -7.02 18.56
N CYS A 32 5.06 -8.15 19.26
CA CYS A 32 5.18 -8.18 20.71
C CYS A 32 6.51 -7.59 21.19
N ASP A 33 7.60 -7.91 20.49
CA ASP A 33 8.94 -7.37 20.80
C ASP A 33 9.02 -5.86 20.59
N ILE A 34 8.47 -5.35 19.48
CA ILE A 34 8.45 -3.90 19.18
C ILE A 34 7.64 -3.13 20.23
N LEU A 35 6.52 -3.69 20.67
CA LEU A 35 5.63 -3.03 21.65
C LEU A 35 6.07 -3.26 23.11
N GLY A 36 6.90 -4.27 23.38
CA GLY A 36 7.24 -4.73 24.73
C GLY A 36 6.06 -5.39 25.48
N ARG A 37 4.97 -5.71 24.78
CA ARG A 37 3.76 -6.35 25.30
C ARG A 37 2.94 -6.98 24.18
N GLN A 38 1.92 -7.77 24.53
CA GLN A 38 0.96 -8.26 23.55
C GLN A 38 0.12 -7.11 22.96
N PRO A 39 -0.06 -7.04 21.63
CA PRO A 39 -0.95 -6.08 20.99
C PRO A 39 -2.41 -6.41 21.28
N ASN A 40 -3.25 -5.39 21.42
CA ASN A 40 -4.71 -5.59 21.45
C ASN A 40 -5.26 -5.87 20.02
N PHE A 41 -6.57 -6.12 19.92
CA PHE A 41 -7.21 -6.47 18.64
C PHE A 41 -6.98 -5.42 17.54
N THR A 42 -7.13 -4.14 17.89
CA THR A 42 -6.95 -3.03 16.95
C THR A 42 -5.48 -2.90 16.52
N GLU A 43 -4.55 -2.95 17.47
CA GLU A 43 -3.11 -2.88 17.18
C GLU A 43 -2.67 -4.06 16.29
N THR A 44 -3.16 -5.26 16.58
CA THR A 44 -2.90 -6.47 15.77
C THR A 44 -3.39 -6.27 14.34
N GLY A 45 -4.61 -5.74 14.16
CA GLY A 45 -5.15 -5.44 12.83
C GLY A 45 -4.33 -4.39 12.07
N ILE A 46 -3.87 -3.33 12.76
CA ILE A 46 -3.01 -2.30 12.16
C ILE A 46 -1.70 -2.92 11.67
N PHE A 47 -1.01 -3.70 12.50
CA PHE A 47 0.21 -4.38 12.09
C PHE A 47 -0.03 -5.34 10.92
N SER A 48 -1.14 -6.07 10.94
CA SER A 48 -1.48 -6.99 9.85
C SER A 48 -1.59 -6.30 8.50
N VAL A 49 -2.37 -5.21 8.42
CA VAL A 49 -2.53 -4.46 7.17
C VAL A 49 -1.22 -3.81 6.75
N MET A 50 -0.52 -3.15 7.69
CA MET A 50 0.71 -2.42 7.39
C MET A 50 1.87 -3.34 6.97
N TRP A 51 1.88 -4.60 7.44
CA TRP A 51 2.92 -5.59 7.09
C TRP A 51 2.47 -6.56 5.97
N SER A 52 1.29 -6.37 5.40
CA SER A 52 0.88 -7.07 4.18
C SER A 52 1.85 -6.80 3.02
N GLU A 53 1.91 -7.69 2.02
CA GLU A 53 2.75 -7.44 0.82
C GLU A 53 2.33 -6.16 0.10
N HIS A 54 1.03 -5.87 0.07
CA HIS A 54 0.46 -4.69 -0.57
C HIS A 54 1.01 -3.37 0.01
N CYS A 55 1.17 -3.29 1.33
CA CYS A 55 1.66 -2.07 1.99
C CYS A 55 3.19 -2.06 2.16
N SER A 56 3.78 -3.20 2.50
CA SER A 56 5.20 -3.26 2.94
C SER A 56 6.18 -3.58 1.82
N TYR A 57 5.71 -4.15 0.70
CA TYR A 57 6.56 -4.64 -0.39
C TYR A 57 7.63 -5.62 0.12
N LYS A 58 7.34 -6.41 1.16
CA LYS A 58 8.36 -7.20 1.88
C LYS A 58 9.13 -8.18 0.98
N HIS A 59 8.51 -8.72 -0.06
CA HIS A 59 9.20 -9.58 -1.03
C HIS A 59 9.86 -8.79 -2.17
N SER A 60 9.20 -7.75 -2.65
CA SER A 60 9.61 -7.01 -3.85
C SER A 60 10.66 -5.93 -3.59
N LYS A 61 10.65 -5.29 -2.40
CA LYS A 61 11.53 -4.19 -2.01
C LYS A 61 13.03 -4.47 -2.19
N PRO A 62 13.59 -5.65 -1.85
CA PRO A 62 15.01 -5.94 -2.09
C PRO A 62 15.42 -5.87 -3.57
N PHE A 63 14.52 -6.26 -4.47
CA PHE A 63 14.76 -6.21 -5.92
C PHE A 63 14.57 -4.80 -6.48
N LEU A 64 13.52 -4.10 -6.03
CA LEU A 64 13.23 -2.73 -6.47
C LEU A 64 14.38 -1.75 -6.14
N LYS A 65 15.11 -1.97 -5.05
CA LYS A 65 16.28 -1.18 -4.67
C LYS A 65 17.46 -1.26 -5.65
N GLN A 66 17.46 -2.23 -6.57
CA GLN A 66 18.53 -2.40 -7.54
C GLN A 66 18.39 -1.45 -8.74
N PHE A 67 17.21 -0.84 -8.94
CA PHE A 67 17.00 0.10 -10.04
C PHE A 67 17.73 1.43 -9.81
N PRO A 68 18.24 2.06 -10.87
CA PRO A 68 18.75 3.42 -10.78
C PRO A 68 17.61 4.39 -10.47
N THR A 69 17.80 5.24 -9.46
CA THR A 69 16.77 6.18 -8.96
C THR A 69 17.21 7.64 -9.02
N SER A 70 18.41 7.91 -9.53
CA SER A 70 18.97 9.27 -9.67
C SER A 70 19.25 9.59 -11.15
N GLY A 71 19.22 10.87 -11.47
CA GLY A 71 19.52 11.40 -12.79
C GLY A 71 19.34 12.92 -12.80
N ASP A 72 19.94 13.59 -13.78
CA ASP A 72 20.02 15.06 -13.83
C ASP A 72 18.66 15.77 -13.80
N HIS A 73 17.63 15.12 -14.35
CA HIS A 73 16.26 15.65 -14.42
C HIS A 73 15.33 15.10 -13.32
N VAL A 74 15.82 14.25 -12.42
CA VAL A 74 14.98 13.67 -11.35
C VAL A 74 14.89 14.65 -10.20
N LEU A 75 13.73 15.31 -10.06
CA LEU A 75 13.45 16.21 -8.93
C LEU A 75 13.00 15.44 -7.68
N MET A 76 12.28 14.33 -7.87
CA MET A 76 11.80 13.47 -6.79
C MET A 76 11.75 12.02 -7.27
N GLY A 77 12.56 11.17 -6.64
CA GLY A 77 12.62 9.73 -6.91
C GLY A 77 11.66 8.90 -6.04
N PRO A 78 11.83 7.57 -6.00
CA PRO A 78 11.01 6.68 -5.16
C PRO A 78 11.12 7.00 -3.67
N GLY A 79 9.98 7.00 -2.98
CA GLY A 79 9.88 7.29 -1.53
C GLY A 79 8.75 8.25 -1.18
N GLU A 80 8.33 9.06 -2.14
CA GLU A 80 7.21 9.99 -2.04
C GLU A 80 5.98 9.50 -2.80
N GLY A 81 4.89 10.27 -2.74
CA GLY A 81 3.59 9.94 -3.34
C GLY A 81 3.58 9.79 -4.86
N ALA A 82 4.55 10.35 -5.60
CA ALA A 82 4.72 10.19 -7.05
C ALA A 82 6.15 10.54 -7.51
N GLY A 83 6.54 10.16 -8.72
CA GLY A 83 7.80 10.57 -9.33
C GLY A 83 7.69 11.94 -9.99
N VAL A 84 8.73 12.77 -9.86
CA VAL A 84 8.78 14.12 -10.45
C VAL A 84 10.04 14.29 -11.27
N VAL A 85 9.86 14.76 -12.52
CA VAL A 85 10.97 15.07 -13.43
C VAL A 85 10.88 16.51 -13.93
N ASP A 86 12.03 17.17 -14.02
CA ASP A 86 12.18 18.49 -14.64
C ASP A 86 12.06 18.37 -16.17
N ILE A 87 11.28 19.26 -16.78
CA ILE A 87 11.12 19.34 -18.24
C ILE A 87 11.61 20.68 -18.81
N GLY A 88 12.30 21.49 -17.99
CA GLY A 88 12.71 22.84 -18.36
C GLY A 88 11.60 23.86 -18.18
N ASP A 89 11.88 25.11 -18.56
CA ASP A 89 10.94 26.23 -18.51
C ASP A 89 10.27 26.46 -17.15
N ASN A 90 10.96 26.08 -16.06
CA ASN A 90 10.43 26.11 -14.69
C ASN A 90 9.15 25.26 -14.55
N GLN A 91 9.08 24.14 -15.26
CA GLN A 91 7.98 23.18 -15.24
C GLN A 91 8.49 21.78 -14.88
N ALA A 92 7.62 20.99 -14.27
CA ALA A 92 7.89 19.60 -13.93
C ALA A 92 6.70 18.72 -14.33
N VAL A 93 6.99 17.47 -14.66
CA VAL A 93 5.97 16.43 -14.88
C VAL A 93 5.95 15.51 -13.67
N VAL A 94 4.76 15.32 -13.12
CA VAL A 94 4.50 14.37 -12.03
C VAL A 94 3.75 13.19 -12.59
N PHE A 95 4.25 11.99 -12.32
CA PHE A 95 3.62 10.75 -12.78
C PHE A 95 3.81 9.63 -11.77
N LYS A 96 2.83 8.74 -11.75
CA LYS A 96 2.84 7.49 -11.00
C LYS A 96 1.99 6.48 -11.77
N VAL A 97 2.21 5.21 -11.49
CA VAL A 97 1.36 4.12 -11.96
C VAL A 97 0.88 3.31 -10.76
N GLU A 98 -0.39 2.93 -10.77
CA GLU A 98 -1.00 2.05 -9.78
C GLU A 98 -1.75 0.92 -10.48
N SER A 99 -2.11 -0.11 -9.71
CA SER A 99 -2.94 -1.20 -10.17
C SER A 99 -4.12 -1.42 -9.23
N HIS A 100 -5.24 -1.89 -9.76
CA HIS A 100 -6.43 -2.21 -8.98
C HIS A 100 -7.03 -3.56 -9.35
N ASN A 101 -6.14 -4.56 -9.50
CA ASN A 101 -6.44 -5.82 -10.14
C ASN A 101 -7.51 -6.64 -9.40
N HIS A 102 -7.31 -6.91 -8.10
CA HIS A 102 -8.22 -7.77 -7.34
C HIS A 102 -9.63 -7.17 -7.22
N PRO A 103 -9.82 -5.88 -6.88
CA PRO A 103 -11.14 -5.27 -6.90
C PRO A 103 -11.79 -5.26 -8.28
N SER A 104 -11.04 -4.92 -9.34
CA SER A 104 -11.55 -4.93 -10.73
C SER A 104 -11.94 -6.32 -11.24
N ALA A 105 -11.37 -7.39 -10.69
CA ALA A 105 -11.78 -8.76 -11.03
C ALA A 105 -13.15 -9.13 -10.42
N ILE A 106 -13.48 -8.58 -9.25
CA ILE A 106 -14.75 -8.84 -8.55
C ILE A 106 -15.86 -7.90 -9.03
N GLU A 107 -15.57 -6.61 -9.10
CA GLU A 107 -16.48 -5.57 -9.57
C GLU A 107 -15.69 -4.66 -10.53
N PRO A 108 -15.85 -4.83 -11.86
CA PRO A 108 -15.01 -4.13 -12.83
C PRO A 108 -15.17 -2.62 -12.85
N TYR A 109 -16.41 -2.12 -12.69
CA TYR A 109 -16.71 -0.70 -12.88
C TYR A 109 -16.18 0.15 -11.72
N GLN A 110 -16.60 -0.16 -10.51
CA GLN A 110 -16.15 0.44 -9.25
C GLN A 110 -14.69 0.12 -8.97
N GLY A 111 -14.21 -1.09 -9.28
CA GLY A 111 -12.78 -1.40 -9.18
C GLY A 111 -11.95 -0.45 -10.07
N ALA A 112 -12.28 -0.32 -11.35
CA ALA A 112 -11.57 0.61 -12.21
C ALA A 112 -11.71 2.08 -11.74
N ALA A 113 -12.92 2.50 -11.36
CA ALA A 113 -13.19 3.88 -10.93
C ALA A 113 -12.42 4.27 -9.65
N THR A 114 -12.36 3.37 -8.67
CA THR A 114 -11.60 3.60 -7.43
C THR A 114 -10.10 3.61 -7.65
N GLY A 115 -9.60 2.78 -8.58
CA GLY A 115 -8.21 2.83 -9.05
C GLY A 115 -7.86 4.19 -9.70
N VAL A 116 -8.72 4.70 -10.58
CA VAL A 116 -8.56 6.05 -11.16
C VAL A 116 -8.59 7.13 -10.07
N GLY A 117 -9.50 7.02 -9.10
CA GLY A 117 -9.55 7.94 -7.97
C GLY A 117 -8.28 7.92 -7.11
N GLY A 118 -7.67 6.75 -6.92
CA GLY A 118 -6.40 6.57 -6.21
C GLY A 118 -5.27 7.35 -6.86
N ILE A 119 -4.99 7.05 -8.12
CA ILE A 119 -3.87 7.69 -8.84
C ILE A 119 -4.03 9.21 -8.97
N ILE A 120 -5.26 9.72 -9.12
CA ILE A 120 -5.52 11.16 -9.12
C ILE A 120 -5.10 11.80 -7.78
N ARG A 121 -5.43 11.17 -6.65
CA ARG A 121 -5.09 11.70 -5.32
C ARG A 121 -3.59 11.73 -5.09
N ASP A 122 -2.85 10.73 -5.58
CA ASP A 122 -1.39 10.72 -5.48
C ASP A 122 -0.77 11.95 -6.16
N ILE A 123 -1.16 12.25 -7.40
CA ILE A 123 -0.65 13.41 -8.14
C ILE A 123 -1.02 14.71 -7.41
N VAL A 124 -2.26 14.83 -6.93
CA VAL A 124 -2.72 16.03 -6.20
C VAL A 124 -1.97 16.20 -4.87
N SER A 125 -1.62 15.12 -4.18
CA SER A 125 -0.89 15.16 -2.90
C SER A 125 0.51 15.75 -3.02
N ILE A 126 1.13 15.67 -4.20
CA ILE A 126 2.43 16.30 -4.52
C ILE A 126 2.25 17.76 -5.00
N GLY A 127 1.01 18.28 -5.00
CA GLY A 127 0.70 19.65 -5.42
C GLY A 127 0.61 19.84 -6.92
N ALA A 128 0.60 18.76 -7.71
CA ALA A 128 0.48 18.83 -9.15
C ALA A 128 -0.97 18.74 -9.62
N ARG A 129 -1.26 19.37 -10.77
CA ARG A 129 -2.57 19.29 -11.42
C ARG A 129 -2.59 18.09 -12.38
N PRO A 130 -3.49 17.11 -12.22
CA PRO A 130 -3.66 16.04 -13.20
C PRO A 130 -4.09 16.62 -14.55
N ILE A 131 -3.39 16.24 -15.63
CA ILE A 131 -3.68 16.72 -17.00
C ILE A 131 -4.05 15.58 -17.95
N ASN A 132 -3.54 14.37 -17.73
CA ASN A 132 -3.74 13.19 -18.57
C ASN A 132 -3.82 11.92 -17.72
N LEU A 133 -4.56 10.93 -18.20
CA LEU A 133 -4.65 9.59 -17.62
C LEU A 133 -4.37 8.54 -18.71
N LEU A 134 -3.68 7.47 -18.35
CA LEU A 134 -3.39 6.33 -19.20
C LEU A 134 -3.85 5.05 -18.51
N ASN A 135 -4.45 4.12 -19.25
CA ASN A 135 -4.86 2.82 -18.76
C ASN A 135 -4.01 1.70 -19.38
N SER A 136 -3.66 0.71 -18.56
CA SER A 136 -2.97 -0.51 -18.99
C SER A 136 -3.84 -1.70 -18.63
N LEU A 137 -4.68 -2.15 -19.57
CA LEU A 137 -5.65 -3.23 -19.37
C LEU A 137 -5.13 -4.54 -19.97
N ARG A 138 -5.25 -5.62 -19.22
CA ARG A 138 -4.98 -6.99 -19.68
C ARG A 138 -6.08 -7.90 -19.16
N LEU A 139 -6.80 -8.54 -20.07
CA LEU A 139 -7.93 -9.44 -19.80
C LEU A 139 -7.64 -10.82 -20.43
N GLU A 140 -8.37 -11.84 -19.99
CA GLU A 140 -8.41 -13.14 -20.67
C GLU A 140 -9.27 -13.05 -21.94
N ASN A 141 -9.11 -14.02 -22.86
CA ASN A 141 -9.86 -14.09 -24.12
C ASN A 141 -11.22 -14.77 -23.95
#